data_AF-A0A9P8IVU1-F1
#
_entry.id   AF-A0A9P8IVU1-F1
#
_cell.length_a   1.000
_cell.length_b   1.000
_cell.length_c   1.000
_cell.angle_alpha   90.00
_cell.angle_beta   90.00
_cell.angle_gamma   90.00
#
_symmetry.space_group_name_H-M   'P 1'
#
loop_
_entity.id
_entity.type
_entity.pdbx_description
1 polymer ?
#
loop_
_entity_poly.entity_id
_entity_poly.type
_entity_poly.pdbx_seq_one_letter_code
_entity_poly.pdbx_strand_id
1 'polypeptide(L)'
;MENLHTPTVPSGETTAPVTNGHAGHLSFAELQRKKDDIEAELKALGGVLDSIQDSTTDSVTVRTTRARIIRLRNDYTALMTRIEKFLHDHFASLDENEAAPVASSSNSQGILPDSVSTPLDPPFAKINTVAAGSPAESAGLKPGDEIRNFGYVNRANHDNLRKVAECVQGNEGNNLFIKVSRPDGVAERQELRLTLTPRKDWGGRGLLGCHILPL
;
A
#
# COMPACT_ATOMS: atom_id res chain seq x y z
N MET A 1 -54.31 32.71 56.56
CA MET A 1 -54.32 31.40 55.88
C MET A 1 -53.73 31.65 54.51
N GLU A 2 -52.42 31.54 54.42
CA GLU A 2 -51.63 32.01 53.29
C GLU A 2 -50.93 30.83 52.62
N ASN A 3 -50.89 30.92 51.30
CA ASN A 3 -50.81 29.84 50.36
C ASN A 3 -49.37 29.37 50.16
N LEU A 4 -49.20 28.05 50.17
CA LEU A 4 -47.93 27.36 50.00
C LEU A 4 -47.48 27.44 48.53
N HIS A 5 -46.48 28.27 48.24
CA HIS A 5 -45.78 28.28 46.95
C HIS A 5 -44.34 27.80 47.15
N THR A 6 -44.09 26.54 46.80
CA THR A 6 -42.75 26.02 46.52
C THR A 6 -42.45 26.20 45.03
N PRO A 7 -41.34 26.86 44.64
CA PRO A 7 -40.98 26.95 43.23
C PRO A 7 -40.48 25.59 42.73
N THR A 8 -41.24 24.97 41.83
CA THR A 8 -40.78 23.85 41.00
C THR A 8 -39.71 24.36 40.04
N VAL A 9 -38.46 23.97 40.27
CA VAL A 9 -37.39 24.07 39.27
C VAL A 9 -37.45 22.84 38.36
N PRO A 10 -37.48 22.99 37.02
CA PRO A 10 -37.34 21.86 36.11
C PRO A 10 -35.89 21.39 36.15
N SER A 11 -35.68 20.15 36.60
CA SER A 11 -34.39 19.48 36.49
C SER A 11 -33.98 19.42 35.02
N GLY A 12 -32.85 20.06 34.70
CA GLY A 12 -32.24 20.01 33.37
C GLY A 12 -31.93 18.58 32.96
N GLU A 13 -32.04 18.35 31.66
CA GLU A 13 -31.77 17.09 30.98
C GLU A 13 -30.43 16.53 31.45
N THR A 14 -30.47 15.43 32.21
CA THR A 14 -29.29 14.61 32.47
C THR A 14 -28.84 14.06 31.14
N THR A 15 -27.73 14.58 30.61
CA THR A 15 -27.04 14.03 29.45
C THR A 15 -26.57 12.64 29.81
N ALA A 16 -27.42 11.64 29.58
CA ALA A 16 -26.99 10.26 29.53
C ALA A 16 -25.90 10.14 28.47
N PRO A 17 -24.79 9.42 28.72
CA PRO A 17 -23.84 9.12 27.67
C PRO A 17 -24.61 8.34 26.60
N VAL A 18 -24.72 8.97 25.42
CA VAL A 18 -25.26 8.33 24.23
C VAL A 18 -24.51 7.01 24.08
N THR A 19 -25.24 5.93 24.25
CA THR A 19 -24.74 4.59 23.96
C THR A 19 -24.38 4.64 22.47
N ASN A 20 -23.10 4.51 22.16
CA ASN A 20 -22.59 4.53 20.79
C ASN A 20 -23.00 3.24 20.08
N GLY A 21 -24.29 3.12 19.79
CA GLY A 21 -24.89 2.11 18.94
C GLY A 21 -24.77 2.49 17.46
N HIS A 22 -23.56 2.76 16.97
CA HIS A 22 -23.19 2.59 15.56
C HIS A 22 -21.68 2.84 15.40
N ALA A 23 -20.85 1.90 15.86
CA ALA A 23 -19.47 1.80 15.39
C ALA A 23 -19.48 1.23 13.96
N GLY A 24 -20.15 1.94 13.04
CA GLY A 24 -19.94 1.76 11.62
C GLY A 24 -18.43 1.82 11.40
N HIS A 25 -17.90 0.77 10.80
CA HIS A 25 -16.49 0.60 10.54
C HIS A 25 -15.99 1.82 9.74
N LEU A 26 -15.41 2.82 10.41
CA LEU A 26 -14.78 3.97 9.74
C LEU A 26 -13.90 3.42 8.63
N SER A 27 -14.11 3.89 7.41
CA SER A 27 -13.33 3.48 6.26
C SER A 27 -11.85 3.82 6.50
N PHE A 28 -10.96 3.07 5.87
CA PHE A 28 -9.52 3.35 5.96
C PHE A 28 -9.18 4.80 5.58
N ALA A 29 -9.87 5.36 4.59
CA ALA A 29 -9.72 6.74 4.17
C ALA A 29 -10.11 7.74 5.28
N GLU A 30 -11.16 7.46 6.05
CA GLU A 30 -11.56 8.28 7.19
C GLU A 30 -10.58 8.15 8.37
N LEU A 31 -10.05 6.96 8.62
CA LEU A 31 -8.99 6.75 9.63
C LEU A 31 -7.70 7.50 9.26
N GLN A 32 -7.33 7.47 7.98
CA GLN A 32 -6.17 8.20 7.46
C GLN A 32 -6.36 9.71 7.57
N ARG A 33 -7.53 10.24 7.19
CA ARG A 33 -7.82 11.66 7.36
C ARG A 33 -7.73 12.10 8.82
N LYS A 34 -8.31 11.30 9.73
CA LYS A 34 -8.26 11.58 11.16
C LYS A 34 -6.83 11.53 11.73
N LYS A 35 -5.98 10.64 11.19
CA LYS A 35 -4.55 10.61 11.50
C LYS A 35 -3.90 11.95 11.12
N ASP A 36 -4.09 12.38 9.88
CA ASP A 36 -3.48 13.61 9.35
C ASP A 36 -3.95 14.86 10.14
N ASP A 37 -5.23 14.90 10.53
CA ASP A 37 -5.80 15.97 11.37
C ASP A 37 -5.13 16.04 12.75
N ILE A 38 -4.94 14.89 13.43
CA ILE A 38 -4.29 14.82 14.75
C ILE A 38 -2.81 15.22 14.64
N GLU A 39 -2.11 14.78 13.59
CA GLU A 39 -0.71 15.16 13.35
C GLU A 39 -0.57 16.67 13.11
N ALA A 40 -1.49 17.26 12.34
CA ALA A 40 -1.52 18.70 12.10
C ALA A 40 -1.75 19.48 13.41
N GLU A 41 -2.68 19.04 14.25
CA GLU A 41 -2.95 19.67 15.55
C GLU A 41 -1.76 19.53 16.50
N LEU A 42 -1.11 18.36 16.55
CA LEU A 42 0.07 18.13 17.37
C LEU A 42 1.24 19.01 16.92
N LYS A 43 1.40 19.21 15.61
CA LYS A 43 2.39 20.13 15.04
C LYS A 43 2.10 21.59 15.40
N ALA A 44 0.84 22.01 15.33
CA ALA A 44 0.44 23.36 15.70
C ALA A 44 0.69 23.65 17.20
N LEU A 45 0.26 22.75 18.09
CA LEU A 45 0.49 22.88 19.53
C LEU A 45 1.98 22.79 19.90
N GLY A 46 2.76 21.99 19.16
CA GLY A 46 4.21 21.95 19.27
C GLY A 46 4.86 23.30 18.96
N GLY A 47 4.45 23.94 17.85
CA GLY A 47 4.93 25.28 17.48
C GLY A 47 4.53 26.37 18.49
N VAL A 48 3.33 26.29 19.06
CA VAL A 48 2.91 27.18 20.15
C VAL A 48 3.81 27.00 21.39
N LEU A 49 4.15 25.77 21.75
CA LEU A 49 5.02 25.49 22.89
C LEU A 49 6.45 26.02 22.66
N ASP A 50 6.98 25.86 21.45
CA ASP A 50 8.31 26.34 21.06
C ASP A 50 8.39 27.88 21.10
N SER A 51 7.38 28.56 20.53
CA SER A 51 7.27 30.02 20.60
C SER A 51 7.11 30.56 22.01
N ILE A 52 6.53 29.78 22.93
CA ILE A 52 6.39 30.18 24.33
C ILE A 52 7.71 30.03 25.08
N GLN A 53 8.59 29.07 24.75
CA GLN A 53 9.88 28.91 25.44
C GLN A 53 10.80 30.14 25.32
N ASP A 54 10.67 30.91 24.23
CA ASP A 54 11.44 32.13 23.99
C ASP A 54 10.79 33.40 24.59
N SER A 55 9.56 33.30 25.08
CA SER A 55 8.81 34.40 25.70
C SER A 55 8.61 34.14 27.20
N THR A 56 8.66 35.17 28.04
CA THR A 56 8.51 35.05 29.51
C THR A 56 7.06 34.79 29.94
N THR A 57 6.36 33.83 29.33
CA THR A 57 4.90 33.70 29.39
C THR A 57 4.39 32.50 30.22
N ASP A 58 3.36 32.81 31.00
CA ASP A 58 2.47 32.03 31.87
C ASP A 58 2.53 30.49 31.86
N SER A 59 2.86 29.95 33.04
CA SER A 59 2.86 28.51 33.36
C SER A 59 1.52 27.78 33.11
N VAL A 60 0.38 28.48 33.10
CA VAL A 60 -0.94 27.89 32.86
C VAL A 60 -1.12 27.49 31.40
N THR A 61 -0.68 28.32 30.45
CA THR A 61 -0.75 28.05 29.01
C THR A 61 0.15 26.88 28.63
N VAL A 62 1.34 26.80 29.23
CA VAL A 62 2.26 25.66 29.05
C VAL A 62 1.63 24.37 29.57
N ARG A 63 1.04 24.40 30.78
CA ARG A 63 0.40 23.22 31.39
C ARG A 63 -0.80 22.73 30.58
N THR A 64 -1.67 23.63 30.14
CA THR A 64 -2.85 23.30 29.34
C THR A 64 -2.48 22.77 27.96
N THR A 65 -1.52 23.41 27.29
CA THR A 65 -1.00 22.98 25.98
C THR A 65 -0.36 21.59 26.07
N ARG A 66 0.50 21.35 27.07
CA ARG A 66 1.12 20.03 27.29
C ARG A 66 0.08 18.95 27.59
N ALA A 67 -0.92 19.24 28.42
CA ALA A 67 -2.00 18.29 28.71
C ALA A 67 -2.79 17.92 27.45
N ARG A 68 -3.02 18.89 26.56
CA ARG A 68 -3.67 18.65 25.26
C ARG A 68 -2.81 17.79 24.34
N ILE A 69 -1.51 18.06 24.24
CA ILE A 69 -0.57 17.24 23.45
C ILE A 69 -0.55 15.79 23.96
N ILE A 70 -0.54 15.57 25.27
CA ILE A 70 -0.55 14.22 25.85
C ILE A 70 -1.82 13.45 25.46
N ARG A 71 -2.99 14.09 25.52
CA ARG A 71 -4.26 13.47 25.10
C ARG A 71 -4.23 13.10 23.61
N LEU A 72 -3.83 14.03 22.75
CA LEU A 72 -3.73 13.79 21.30
C LEU A 72 -2.74 12.67 20.96
N ARG A 73 -1.62 12.55 21.68
CA ARG A 73 -0.67 11.43 21.50
C ARG A 73 -1.27 10.08 21.86
N ASN A 74 -2.05 10.03 22.93
CA ASN A 74 -2.73 8.80 23.34
C ASN A 74 -3.81 8.43 22.30
N ASP A 75 -4.57 9.41 21.83
CA ASP A 75 -5.58 9.21 20.78
C ASP A 75 -4.96 8.76 19.46
N TYR A 76 -3.81 9.35 19.08
CA TYR A 76 -3.03 8.93 17.91
C TYR A 76 -2.55 7.48 18.04
N THR A 77 -2.04 7.11 19.22
CA THR A 77 -1.62 5.71 19.48
C THR A 77 -2.79 4.76 19.34
N ALA A 78 -3.95 5.09 19.94
CA ALA A 78 -5.16 4.27 19.84
C ALA A 78 -5.69 4.18 18.38
N LEU A 79 -5.60 5.27 17.63
CA LEU A 79 -5.95 5.29 16.21
C LEU A 79 -5.02 4.42 15.38
N MET A 80 -3.71 4.45 15.66
CA MET A 80 -2.72 3.63 14.96
C MET A 80 -2.95 2.14 15.21
N THR A 81 -3.23 1.74 16.46
CA THR A 81 -3.60 0.35 16.80
C THR A 81 -4.87 -0.09 16.06
N ARG A 82 -5.84 0.82 15.87
CA ARG A 82 -7.05 0.52 15.09
C ARG A 82 -6.75 0.35 13.60
N ILE A 83 -5.88 1.19 13.02
CA ILE A 83 -5.43 1.06 11.63
C ILE A 83 -4.70 -0.27 11.43
N GLU A 84 -3.80 -0.62 12.34
CA GLU A 84 -3.07 -1.88 12.33
C GLU A 84 -4.03 -3.07 12.34
N LYS A 85 -5.02 -3.07 13.24
CA LYS A 85 -6.03 -4.12 13.29
C LYS A 85 -6.81 -4.22 11.97
N PHE A 86 -7.27 -3.10 11.43
CA PHE A 86 -7.99 -3.09 10.16
C PHE A 86 -7.15 -3.68 9.03
N LEU A 87 -5.86 -3.37 8.99
CA LEU A 87 -4.95 -3.89 7.99
C LEU A 87 -4.77 -5.42 8.13
N HIS A 88 -4.59 -5.91 9.36
CA HIS A 88 -4.50 -7.34 9.63
C HIS A 88 -5.79 -8.07 9.28
N ASP A 89 -6.96 -7.54 9.65
CA ASP A 89 -8.26 -8.14 9.32
C ASP A 89 -8.47 -8.20 7.81
N HIS A 90 -8.06 -7.16 7.06
CA HIS A 90 -8.13 -7.14 5.61
C HIS A 90 -7.23 -8.20 4.96
N PHE A 91 -5.98 -8.36 5.39
CA PHE A 91 -5.09 -9.39 4.86
C PHE A 91 -5.50 -10.80 5.29
N ALA A 92 -5.93 -11.00 6.54
CA ALA A 92 -6.43 -12.28 7.01
C ALA A 92 -7.68 -12.72 6.23
N SER A 93 -8.58 -11.79 5.88
CA SER A 93 -9.75 -12.10 5.06
C SER A 93 -9.40 -12.50 3.62
N LEU A 94 -8.27 -12.02 3.09
CA LEU A 94 -7.76 -12.44 1.79
C LEU A 94 -7.19 -13.86 1.84
N ASP A 95 -6.46 -14.20 2.91
CA ASP A 95 -5.95 -15.56 3.14
C ASP A 95 -7.08 -16.58 3.39
N GLU A 96 -8.11 -16.22 4.17
CA GLU A 96 -9.24 -17.11 4.46
C GLU A 96 -10.14 -17.36 3.24
N ASN A 97 -10.26 -16.39 2.33
CA ASN A 97 -10.99 -16.58 1.07
C ASN A 97 -10.22 -17.47 0.06
N GLU A 98 -8.95 -17.80 0.35
CA GLU A 98 -8.13 -18.79 -0.37
C GLU A 98 -8.07 -20.15 0.36
N ALA A 99 -8.50 -20.23 1.62
CA ALA A 99 -8.29 -21.41 2.48
C ALA A 99 -9.57 -22.21 2.77
N ALA A 100 -9.97 -23.06 1.83
CA ALA A 100 -10.52 -24.38 2.19
C ALA A 100 -9.35 -25.35 2.46
N PRO A 101 -9.47 -26.30 3.41
CA PRO A 101 -8.32 -26.76 4.19
C PRO A 101 -7.54 -27.88 3.50
N VAL A 102 -6.21 -27.77 3.43
CA VAL A 102 -5.34 -28.94 3.28
C VAL A 102 -4.17 -28.88 4.26
N ALA A 103 -4.22 -29.81 5.20
CA ALA A 103 -3.13 -30.12 6.09
C ALA A 103 -1.95 -30.74 5.31
N SER A 104 -0.75 -30.31 5.69
CA SER A 104 0.52 -31.04 5.63
C SER A 104 1.08 -31.48 4.27
N SER A 105 2.35 -31.10 4.10
CA SER A 105 3.43 -31.80 3.38
C SER A 105 3.65 -31.49 1.90
N SER A 106 4.84 -30.91 1.67
CA SER A 106 5.80 -31.16 0.57
C SER A 106 5.40 -30.85 -0.88
N ASN A 107 6.25 -30.01 -1.50
CA ASN A 107 6.55 -29.93 -2.93
C ASN A 107 5.39 -29.93 -3.93
N SER A 108 5.03 -28.75 -4.44
CA SER A 108 4.78 -28.55 -5.87
C SER A 108 4.57 -27.07 -6.21
N GLN A 109 5.10 -26.68 -7.36
CA GLN A 109 4.89 -25.39 -8.02
C GLN A 109 3.40 -25.05 -8.10
N GLY A 110 2.99 -23.97 -7.43
CA GLY A 110 1.64 -23.40 -7.51
C GLY A 110 1.73 -21.94 -7.94
N ILE A 111 1.21 -21.68 -9.14
CA ILE A 111 1.09 -20.37 -9.78
C ILE A 111 0.19 -19.49 -8.90
N LEU A 112 0.76 -18.43 -8.31
CA LEU A 112 -0.01 -17.42 -7.56
C LEU A 112 -0.89 -16.62 -8.54
N PRO A 113 -2.22 -16.52 -8.36
CA PRO A 113 -3.03 -15.54 -9.05
C PRO A 113 -2.86 -14.22 -8.32
N ASP A 114 -1.84 -13.47 -8.70
CA ASP A 114 -1.74 -12.08 -8.31
C ASP A 114 -2.92 -11.30 -8.94
N SER A 115 -3.92 -11.00 -8.12
CA SER A 115 -5.02 -10.10 -8.49
C SER A 115 -4.97 -8.86 -7.60
N VAL A 116 -3.79 -8.25 -7.47
CA VAL A 116 -3.72 -6.84 -7.07
C VAL A 116 -4.01 -6.04 -8.33
N SER A 117 -5.27 -5.65 -8.52
CA SER A 117 -5.67 -4.63 -9.51
C SER A 117 -5.07 -3.29 -9.08
N THR A 118 -3.74 -3.21 -9.22
CA THR A 118 -2.99 -1.96 -9.23
C THR A 118 -3.33 -1.29 -10.56
N PRO A 119 -3.50 0.04 -10.62
CA PRO A 119 -3.72 0.72 -11.90
C PRO A 119 -2.65 0.25 -12.87
N LEU A 120 -3.13 -0.36 -13.94
CA LEU A 120 -2.30 -1.09 -14.87
C LEU A 120 -1.40 -0.09 -15.59
N ASP A 121 -0.11 -0.11 -15.25
CA ASP A 121 0.85 0.71 -15.95
C ASP A 121 0.76 0.43 -17.45
N PRO A 122 0.64 1.47 -18.29
CA PRO A 122 0.58 1.28 -19.72
C PRO A 122 1.84 0.56 -20.22
N PRO A 123 1.70 -0.39 -21.16
CA PRO A 123 2.85 -1.08 -21.72
C PRO A 123 3.75 -0.09 -22.47
N PHE A 124 5.06 -0.28 -22.35
CA PHE A 124 6.07 0.59 -22.99
C PHE A 124 6.97 -0.16 -23.98
N ALA A 125 6.95 -1.49 -23.96
CA ALA A 125 7.75 -2.31 -24.84
C ALA A 125 7.03 -3.60 -25.21
N LYS A 126 7.43 -4.21 -26.31
CA LYS A 126 6.91 -5.49 -26.82
C LYS A 126 8.04 -6.45 -27.11
N ILE A 127 7.82 -7.72 -26.82
CA ILE A 127 8.75 -8.80 -27.15
C ILE A 127 8.52 -9.24 -28.59
N ASN A 128 9.56 -9.15 -29.41
CA ASN A 128 9.51 -9.59 -30.80
C ASN A 128 9.90 -11.07 -30.93
N THR A 129 11.04 -11.44 -30.35
CA THR A 129 11.59 -12.80 -30.41
C THR A 129 12.20 -13.21 -29.09
N VAL A 130 12.16 -14.52 -28.81
CA VAL A 130 12.76 -15.15 -27.62
C VAL A 130 13.60 -16.34 -28.11
N ALA A 131 14.83 -16.45 -27.65
CA ALA A 131 15.73 -17.54 -28.00
C ALA A 131 15.49 -18.77 -27.11
N ALA A 132 15.59 -19.96 -27.69
CA ALA A 132 15.47 -21.22 -26.96
C ALA A 132 16.62 -21.40 -25.95
N GLY A 133 16.33 -21.92 -24.76
CA GLY A 133 17.27 -22.08 -23.65
C GLY A 133 17.68 -20.78 -22.95
N SER A 134 17.10 -19.65 -23.36
CA SER A 134 17.42 -18.34 -22.78
C SER A 134 16.77 -18.13 -21.41
N PRO A 135 17.29 -17.21 -20.59
CA PRO A 135 16.63 -16.75 -19.37
C PRO A 135 15.21 -16.25 -19.59
N ALA A 136 14.97 -15.57 -20.71
CA ALA A 136 13.64 -15.07 -21.06
C ALA A 136 12.64 -16.21 -21.31
N GLU A 137 13.05 -17.26 -22.03
CA GLU A 137 12.21 -18.45 -22.24
C GLU A 137 12.00 -19.21 -20.92
N SER A 138 13.05 -19.38 -20.12
CA SER A 138 12.98 -20.05 -18.81
C SER A 138 12.04 -19.31 -17.85
N ALA A 139 11.96 -17.98 -17.98
CA ALA A 139 11.03 -17.13 -17.24
C ALA A 139 9.58 -17.18 -17.78
N GLY A 140 9.33 -17.85 -18.91
CA GLY A 140 8.00 -17.97 -19.51
C GLY A 140 7.57 -16.81 -20.42
N LEU A 141 8.52 -15.96 -20.86
CA LEU A 141 8.24 -14.90 -21.84
C LEU A 141 7.98 -15.49 -23.22
N LYS A 142 6.97 -14.93 -23.90
CA LYS A 142 6.61 -15.32 -25.26
C LYS A 142 6.71 -14.14 -26.24
N PRO A 143 6.99 -14.42 -27.52
CA PRO A 143 6.82 -13.42 -28.58
C PRO A 143 5.41 -12.83 -28.55
N GLY A 144 5.31 -11.51 -28.64
CA GLY A 144 4.04 -10.79 -28.60
C GLY A 144 3.64 -10.26 -27.22
N ASP A 145 4.32 -10.68 -26.14
CA ASP A 145 4.07 -10.15 -24.80
C ASP A 145 4.43 -8.65 -24.72
N GLU A 146 3.55 -7.85 -24.12
CA GLU A 146 3.76 -6.42 -23.90
C GLU A 146 4.27 -6.19 -22.47
N ILE A 147 5.44 -5.57 -22.33
CA ILE A 147 6.07 -5.28 -21.05
C ILE A 147 5.48 -4.01 -20.46
N ARG A 148 4.94 -4.13 -19.25
CA ARG A 148 4.42 -3.02 -18.46
C ARG A 148 5.41 -2.53 -17.43
N ASN A 149 6.05 -3.47 -16.74
CA ASN A 149 7.06 -3.18 -15.75
C ASN A 149 8.21 -4.18 -15.86
N PHE A 150 9.43 -3.66 -15.78
CA PHE A 150 10.66 -4.44 -15.82
C PHE A 150 11.52 -4.08 -14.59
N GLY A 151 11.35 -4.81 -13.49
CA GLY A 151 12.02 -4.53 -12.22
C GLY A 151 11.59 -3.18 -11.62
N TYR A 152 12.49 -2.20 -11.69
CA TYR A 152 12.22 -0.81 -11.28
C TYR A 152 11.87 0.11 -12.46
N VAL A 153 11.89 -0.42 -13.69
CA VAL A 153 11.68 0.34 -14.92
C VAL A 153 10.22 0.25 -15.35
N ASN A 154 9.60 1.42 -15.55
CA ASN A 154 8.23 1.59 -16.00
C ASN A 154 8.17 2.52 -17.22
N ARG A 155 6.96 2.79 -17.75
CA ARG A 155 6.76 3.71 -18.88
C ARG A 155 7.27 5.14 -18.63
N ALA A 156 7.36 5.59 -17.38
CA ALA A 156 7.88 6.92 -17.07
C ALA A 156 9.42 6.97 -17.06
N ASN A 157 10.10 5.84 -16.82
CA ASN A 157 11.53 5.79 -16.50
C ASN A 157 12.33 4.84 -17.41
N HIS A 158 11.83 4.47 -18.59
CA HIS A 158 12.53 3.51 -19.46
C HIS A 158 13.63 4.12 -20.34
N ASP A 159 13.64 5.44 -20.55
CA ASP A 159 14.63 6.17 -21.37
C ASP A 159 14.97 5.44 -22.70
N ASN A 160 13.98 5.22 -23.56
CA ASN A 160 14.14 4.44 -24.82
C ASN A 160 14.75 3.03 -24.60
N LEU A 161 14.37 2.35 -23.53
CA LEU A 161 14.85 1.02 -23.11
C LEU A 161 16.30 0.99 -22.60
N ARG A 162 16.98 2.14 -22.49
CA ARG A 162 18.35 2.22 -21.97
C ARG A 162 18.40 1.80 -20.50
N LYS A 163 17.40 2.21 -19.71
CA LYS A 163 17.26 1.83 -18.30
C LYS A 163 16.96 0.34 -18.11
N VAL A 164 16.29 -0.29 -19.07
CA VAL A 164 16.09 -1.74 -19.07
C VAL A 164 17.43 -2.45 -19.19
N ALA A 165 18.29 -2.04 -20.12
CA ALA A 165 19.62 -2.64 -20.29
C ALA A 165 20.50 -2.46 -19.03
N GLU A 166 20.48 -1.27 -18.42
CA GLU A 166 21.18 -0.97 -17.16
C GLU A 166 20.67 -1.84 -16.01
N CYS A 167 19.34 -1.98 -15.89
CA CYS A 167 18.69 -2.84 -14.90
C CYS A 167 19.14 -4.30 -15.03
N VAL A 168 19.13 -4.83 -16.26
CA VAL A 168 19.55 -6.22 -16.54
C VAL A 168 21.02 -6.43 -16.20
N GLN A 169 21.89 -5.48 -16.55
CA GLN A 169 23.32 -5.58 -16.31
C GLN A 169 23.66 -5.50 -14.82
N GLY A 170 22.96 -4.66 -14.06
CA GLY A 170 23.14 -4.56 -12.60
C GLY A 170 22.54 -5.73 -11.81
N ASN A 171 21.63 -6.50 -12.41
CA ASN A 171 20.95 -7.63 -11.78
C ASN A 171 21.38 -8.99 -12.37
N GLU A 172 22.58 -9.08 -12.93
CA GLU A 172 23.14 -10.36 -13.38
C GLU A 172 23.22 -11.37 -12.22
N GLY A 173 22.63 -12.55 -12.40
CA GLY A 173 22.54 -13.60 -11.38
C GLY A 173 21.43 -13.39 -10.34
N ASN A 174 20.75 -12.24 -10.34
CA ASN A 174 19.68 -11.92 -9.40
C ASN A 174 18.30 -12.05 -10.04
N ASN A 175 17.29 -12.38 -9.24
CA ASN A 175 15.92 -12.49 -9.70
C ASN A 175 15.32 -11.11 -9.94
N LEU A 176 14.73 -10.91 -11.12
CA LEU A 176 14.06 -9.69 -11.52
C LEU A 176 12.58 -9.95 -11.78
N PHE A 177 11.72 -9.21 -11.11
CA PHE A 177 10.29 -9.30 -11.33
C PHE A 177 9.87 -8.46 -12.54
N ILE A 178 9.11 -9.07 -13.44
CA ILE A 178 8.58 -8.40 -14.63
C ILE A 178 7.07 -8.60 -14.71
N LYS A 179 6.35 -7.56 -15.12
CA LYS A 179 4.91 -7.62 -15.38
C LYS A 179 4.68 -7.46 -16.87
N VAL A 180 4.04 -8.45 -17.47
CA VAL A 180 3.70 -8.46 -18.90
C VAL A 180 2.21 -8.65 -19.10
N SER A 181 1.67 -8.07 -20.17
CA SER A 181 0.34 -8.37 -20.67
C SER A 181 0.46 -9.20 -21.94
N ARG A 182 -0.06 -10.42 -21.89
CA ARG A 182 -0.16 -11.34 -23.02
C ARG A 182 -1.51 -11.16 -23.71
N PRO A 183 -1.56 -10.87 -25.01
CA PRO A 183 -2.81 -10.92 -25.75
C PRO A 183 -3.26 -12.37 -25.91
N ASP A 184 -4.33 -12.78 -25.23
CA ASP A 184 -4.90 -14.12 -25.32
C ASP A 184 -6.30 -14.01 -25.95
N GLY A 185 -6.37 -14.03 -27.29
CA GLY A 185 -7.63 -13.93 -28.03
C GLY A 185 -8.26 -12.53 -28.12
N VAL A 186 -9.44 -12.46 -28.77
CA VAL A 186 -10.01 -11.25 -29.40
C VAL A 186 -10.42 -10.13 -28.43
N ALA A 187 -10.46 -10.34 -27.11
CA ALA A 187 -10.91 -9.30 -26.18
C ALA A 187 -10.24 -9.28 -24.80
N GLU A 188 -9.45 -10.28 -24.41
CA GLU A 188 -8.84 -10.34 -23.07
C GLU A 188 -7.33 -10.29 -23.15
N ARG A 189 -6.74 -9.42 -22.32
CA ARG A 189 -5.30 -9.37 -22.09
C ARG A 189 -5.04 -10.05 -20.77
N GLN A 190 -4.33 -11.18 -20.81
CA GLN A 190 -3.90 -11.85 -19.59
C GLN A 190 -2.71 -11.11 -19.03
N GLU A 191 -2.74 -10.80 -17.74
CA GLU A 191 -1.61 -10.20 -17.05
C GLU A 191 -0.82 -11.29 -16.36
N LEU A 192 0.49 -11.31 -16.62
CA LEU A 192 1.40 -12.28 -16.03
C LEU A 192 2.50 -11.55 -15.28
N ARG A 193 2.73 -12.01 -14.05
CA ARG A 193 3.94 -11.69 -13.29
C ARG A 193 4.93 -12.81 -13.47
N LEU A 194 6.09 -12.50 -14.00
CA LEU A 194 7.15 -13.46 -14.27
C LEU A 194 8.41 -13.05 -13.49
N THR A 195 9.24 -14.04 -13.19
CA THR A 195 10.54 -13.84 -12.55
C THR A 195 11.61 -14.22 -13.56
N LEU A 196 12.46 -13.26 -13.88
CA LEU A 196 13.51 -13.39 -14.87
C LEU A 196 14.86 -13.23 -14.20
N THR A 197 15.79 -14.15 -14.46
CA THR A 197 17.13 -14.13 -13.87
C THR A 197 18.16 -13.94 -14.99
N PRO A 198 18.74 -12.74 -15.17
CA PRO A 198 19.73 -12.50 -16.22
C PRO A 198 20.98 -13.36 -16.01
N ARG A 199 21.43 -14.08 -17.04
CA ARG A 199 22.66 -14.90 -17.00
C ARG A 199 23.40 -14.80 -18.34
N LYS A 200 24.72 -14.94 -18.36
CA LYS A 200 25.51 -14.98 -19.61
C LYS A 200 25.67 -16.40 -20.16
N ASP A 201 25.66 -17.40 -19.30
CA ASP A 201 26.06 -18.78 -19.63
C ASP A 201 24.93 -19.64 -20.24
N TRP A 202 24.06 -19.04 -21.05
CA TRP A 202 22.97 -19.76 -21.72
C TRP A 202 23.26 -20.10 -23.19
N GLY A 203 24.45 -19.76 -23.70
CA GLY A 203 24.88 -20.12 -25.04
C GLY A 203 24.45 -19.16 -26.16
N GLY A 204 24.02 -17.94 -25.83
CA GLY A 204 23.67 -16.91 -26.80
C GLY A 204 24.22 -15.53 -26.49
N ARG A 205 23.80 -14.52 -27.27
CA ARG A 205 24.27 -13.14 -27.12
C ARG A 205 23.46 -12.39 -26.07
N GLY A 206 24.15 -11.80 -25.09
CA GLY A 206 23.54 -10.95 -24.07
C GLY A 206 23.05 -11.72 -22.85
N LEU A 207 22.33 -11.02 -21.96
CA LEU A 207 21.96 -11.51 -20.63
C LEU A 207 20.57 -12.15 -20.54
N LEU A 208 19.69 -11.89 -21.53
CA LEU A 208 18.29 -12.29 -21.51
C LEU A 208 17.91 -13.26 -22.61
N GLY A 209 18.47 -13.07 -23.82
CA GLY A 209 18.10 -13.84 -25.01
C GLY A 209 16.74 -13.50 -25.61
N CYS A 210 16.23 -12.27 -25.42
CA CYS A 210 15.04 -11.78 -26.10
C CYS A 210 15.30 -10.45 -26.83
N HIS A 211 14.49 -10.19 -27.86
CA HIS A 211 14.50 -8.91 -28.58
C HIS A 211 13.30 -8.07 -28.16
N ILE A 212 13.58 -6.93 -27.54
CA ILE A 212 12.57 -6.01 -27.01
C ILE A 212 12.50 -4.79 -27.93
N LEU A 213 11.29 -4.47 -28.40
CA LEU A 213 11.00 -3.29 -29.21
C LEU A 213 10.22 -2.27 -28.38
N PRO A 214 10.52 -0.97 -28.49
CA PRO A 214 9.67 0.06 -27.89
C PRO A 214 8.30 0.08 -28.60
N LEU A 215 7.25 0.41 -27.83
CA LEU A 215 5.88 0.63 -28.35
C LEU A 215 5.67 2.07 -28.81
#